data_AF-A0A6A3VV93-F1
#
_entry.id   AF-A0A6A3VV93-F1
#
_cell.length_a   1.000
_cell.length_b   1.000
_cell.length_c   1.000
_cell.angle_alpha   90.00
_cell.angle_beta   90.00
_cell.angle_gamma   90.00
#
_symmetry.space_group_name_H-M   'P 1'
#
loop_
_entity.id
_entity.type
_entity.pdbx_description
1 polymer ?
#
loop_
_entity_poly.entity_id
_entity_poly.type
_entity_poly.pdbx_seq_one_letter_code
_entity_poly.pdbx_strand_id
1 'polypeptide(L)' 'MMVARGPVAWAARQQSVVAQSTAEAEYVALCEVCLEGKSLLSILTEAVPEQQVELTLGVDNQAAIALASNPTYNRKTRHI' A
#
# COMPACT_ATOMS: atom_id res chain seq x y z
N MET A 1 3.77 -1.24 -7.93
CA MET A 1 3.95 0.21 -7.73
C MET A 1 4.35 0.86 -9.05
N MET A 2 3.81 2.05 -9.38
CA MET A 2 4.17 2.77 -10.61
C MET A 2 4.69 4.19 -10.34
N VAL A 3 5.66 4.61 -11.16
CA VAL A 3 6.18 5.99 -11.23
C VAL A 3 6.30 6.37 -12.70
N ALA A 4 5.92 7.59 -13.08
CA ALA A 4 5.97 8.06 -14.47
C ALA A 4 5.31 7.10 -15.49
N ARG A 5 4.20 6.46 -15.10
CA ARG A 5 3.45 5.46 -15.89
C ARG A 5 4.21 4.16 -16.20
N GLY A 6 5.34 3.91 -15.54
CA GLY A 6 6.10 2.67 -15.62
C GLY A 6 6.07 1.89 -14.29
N PRO A 7 6.11 0.54 -14.33
CA PRO A 7 6.29 -0.25 -13.12
C PRO A 7 7.72 -0.06 -12.60
N VAL A 8 7.87 0.22 -11.31
CA VAL A 8 9.19 0.45 -10.68
C VAL A 8 9.57 -0.60 -9.65
N ALA A 9 8.58 -1.25 -9.05
CA ALA A 9 8.79 -2.27 -8.03
C ALA A 9 7.63 -3.27 -8.01
N TRP A 10 7.97 -4.54 -7.83
CA TRP A 10 7.06 -5.63 -7.54
C TRP A 10 7.62 -6.47 -6.39
N ALA A 11 6.74 -7.01 -5.57
CA ALA A 11 7.09 -7.96 -4.52
C ALA A 11 5.98 -9.01 -4.42
N ALA A 12 6.36 -10.25 -4.16
CA ALA A 12 5.45 -11.33 -3.80
C ALA A 12 6.01 -11.99 -2.55
N ARG A 13 5.36 -11.77 -1.41
CA ARG A 13 5.80 -12.29 -0.12
C ARG A 13 4.62 -12.89 0.62
N GLN A 14 4.88 -13.96 1.36
CA GLN A 14 3.92 -14.46 2.33
C GLN A 14 3.79 -13.47 3.48
N GLN A 15 2.56 -13.07 3.79
CA GLN A 15 2.29 -12.13 4.87
C GLN A 15 2.67 -12.77 6.22
N SER A 16 3.32 -11.98 7.08
CA SER A 16 3.69 -12.42 8.43
C SER A 16 2.51 -12.46 9.39
N VAL A 17 1.38 -11.85 8.99
CA VAL A 17 0.14 -11.77 9.75
C VAL A 17 -0.88 -12.72 9.15
N VAL A 18 -1.61 -13.44 9.99
CA VAL A 18 -2.76 -14.25 9.57
C VAL A 18 -3.93 -13.31 9.29
N ALA A 19 -4.21 -13.06 8.02
CA ALA A 19 -5.40 -12.33 7.60
C ALA A 19 -6.64 -13.23 7.68
N GLN A 20 -7.75 -12.71 8.20
CA GLN A 20 -9.02 -13.43 8.31
C GLN A 20 -9.89 -13.28 7.06
N SER A 21 -9.49 -12.42 6.13
CA SER A 21 -10.14 -12.20 4.83
C SER A 21 -9.15 -11.77 3.76
N THR A 22 -9.52 -11.92 2.48
CA THR A 22 -8.72 -11.40 1.36
C THR A 22 -8.58 -9.88 1.39
N ALA A 23 -9.62 -9.17 1.82
CA ALA A 23 -9.57 -7.71 1.99
C ALA A 23 -8.57 -7.27 3.06
N GLU A 24 -8.49 -7.99 4.18
CA GLU A 24 -7.49 -7.73 5.22
C GLU A 24 -6.09 -8.06 4.72
N ALA A 25 -5.93 -9.16 3.97
CA ALA A 25 -4.66 -9.51 3.37
C ALA A 25 -4.18 -8.40 2.41
N GLU A 26 -5.03 -7.96 1.50
CA GLU A 26 -4.68 -6.89 0.55
C GLU A 26 -4.45 -5.54 1.24
N TYR A 27 -5.19 -5.24 2.31
CA TYR A 27 -4.93 -4.06 3.13
C TYR A 27 -3.54 -4.10 3.79
N VAL A 28 -3.15 -5.25 4.36
CA VAL A 28 -1.80 -5.43 4.92
C VAL A 28 -0.73 -5.27 3.83
N ALA A 29 -0.93 -5.89 2.67
CA ALA A 29 -0.02 -5.72 1.53
C ALA A 29 0.07 -4.26 1.08
N LEU A 30 -1.05 -3.54 1.05
CA LEU A 30 -1.09 -2.12 0.73
C LEU A 30 -0.30 -1.27 1.74
N CYS A 31 -0.41 -1.58 3.05
CA CYS A 31 0.38 -0.92 4.08
C CYS A 31 1.90 -1.14 3.88
N GLU A 32 2.32 -2.36 3.56
CA GLU A 32 3.73 -2.67 3.26
C GLU A 32 4.23 -1.88 2.05
N VAL A 33 3.46 -1.90 0.96
CA VAL A 33 3.79 -1.17 -0.27
C VAL A 33 3.82 0.35 -0.06
N CYS A 34 2.95 0.90 0.80
CA CYS A 34 3.00 2.32 1.18
C CYS A 34 4.30 2.70 1.91
N LEU A 35 4.78 1.83 2.82
CA LEU A 35 6.04 2.06 3.54
C LEU A 35 7.24 2.02 2.59
N GLU A 36 7.31 0.99 1.73
CA GLU A 36 8.35 0.87 0.70
C GLU A 36 8.29 2.03 -0.29
N GLY A 37 7.09 2.37 -0.75
CA GLY A 37 6.84 3.49 -1.65
C GLY A 37 7.31 4.82 -1.07
N LYS A 38 7.02 5.09 0.21
CA LYS A 38 7.51 6.30 0.88
C LYS A 38 9.04 6.36 0.93
N SER A 39 9.70 5.23 1.20
CA SER A 39 11.17 5.16 1.16
C SER A 39 11.71 5.44 -0.24
N LEU A 40 11.11 4.83 -1.27
CA LEU A 40 11.48 5.07 -2.66
C LEU A 40 11.26 6.52 -3.08
N LEU A 41 10.15 7.14 -2.64
CA LEU A 41 9.86 8.55 -2.89
C LEU A 41 10.94 9.47 -2.32
N SER A 42 11.40 9.20 -1.08
CA SER A 42 12.48 9.96 -0.45
C SER A 42 13.75 9.91 -1.31
N ILE A 43 14.16 8.71 -1.72
CA ILE A 43 15.35 8.50 -2.54
C ILE A 43 15.22 9.21 -3.89
N LEU A 44 14.06 9.10 -4.55
CA LEU A 44 13.81 9.75 -5.84
C LEU A 44 13.78 11.27 -5.75
N THR A 45 13.23 11.81 -4.64
CA THR A 45 13.21 13.25 -4.38
C THR A 45 14.62 13.79 -4.15
N GLU A 46 15.48 13.04 -3.46
CA GLU A 46 16.89 13.39 -3.28
C GLU A 46 17.69 13.30 -4.59
N ALA A 47 17.41 12.28 -5.41
CA ALA A 47 18.12 12.05 -6.67
C ALA A 47 17.72 13.04 -7.78
N VAL A 48 16.45 13.46 -7.82
CA VAL A 48 15.89 14.33 -8.86
C VAL A 48 14.99 15.41 -8.25
N PRO A 49 15.56 16.38 -7.50
CA PRO A 49 14.78 17.35 -6.72
C PRO A 49 13.93 18.31 -7.55
N GLU A 50 14.26 18.49 -8.83
CA GLU A 50 13.49 19.36 -9.74
C GLU A 50 12.25 18.68 -10.31
N GLN A 51 12.09 17.36 -10.13
CA GLN A 51 11.00 16.61 -10.69
C GLN A 51 10.00 16.19 -9.62
N GLN A 52 8.74 16.56 -9.81
CA GLN A 52 7.67 16.08 -8.95
C GLN A 52 7.44 14.59 -9.23
N VAL A 53 7.83 13.75 -8.28
CA VAL A 53 7.65 12.31 -8.35
C VAL A 53 6.33 11.94 -7.68
N GLU A 54 5.40 11.40 -8.46
CA GLU A 54 4.15 10.86 -7.95
C GLU A 54 4.15 9.34 -8.00
N LEU A 55 3.53 8.78 -6.98
CA LEU A 55 3.59 7.37 -6.67
C LEU A 55 2.18 6.81 -6.69
N THR A 56 1.89 5.94 -7.66
CA THR A 56 0.55 5.39 -7.83
C THR A 56 0.49 3.94 -7.37
N LEU A 57 -0.47 3.67 -6.49
CA LEU A 57 -0.80 2.33 -6.01
C LEU A 57 -2.18 1.94 -6.57
N GLY A 58 -2.24 0.78 -7.23
CA GLY A 58 -3.49 0.19 -7.68
C GLY A 58 -3.84 -1.01 -6.81
N VAL A 59 -5.11 -1.10 -6.40
CA VAL A 59 -5.68 -2.21 -5.65
C VAL A 59 -6.98 -2.60 -6.35
N ASP A 60 -7.17 -3.88 -6.60
CA ASP A 60 -8.35 -4.42 -7.27
C ASP A 60 -9.51 -4.70 -6.29
N ASN A 61 -9.22 -4.80 -4.99
CA ASN A 61 -10.23 -4.99 -3.95
C ASN A 61 -10.72 -3.69 -3.30
N GLN A 62 -11.97 -3.34 -3.59
CA GLN A 62 -12.62 -2.15 -3.02
C GLN A 62 -12.78 -2.21 -1.50
N ALA A 63 -12.91 -3.41 -0.90
CA ALA A 63 -12.98 -3.54 0.54
C ALA A 63 -11.63 -3.21 1.21
N ALA A 64 -10.51 -3.59 0.58
CA ALA A 64 -9.18 -3.21 1.05
C ALA A 64 -8.95 -1.69 0.95
N ILE A 65 -9.43 -1.05 -0.13
CA ILE A 65 -9.41 0.42 -0.28
C ILE A 65 -10.25 1.09 0.82
N ALA A 66 -11.43 0.55 1.13
CA ALA A 66 -12.30 1.08 2.18
C ALA A 66 -11.67 0.93 3.58
N LEU A 67 -10.95 -0.15 3.84
CA LEU A 67 -10.16 -0.34 5.08
C LEU A 67 -9.01 0.67 5.17
N ALA A 68 -8.32 0.93 4.06
CA ALA A 68 -7.23 1.91 4.02
C ALA A 68 -7.69 3.36 4.19
N SER A 69 -8.88 3.67 3.69
CA SER A 69 -9.44 5.03 3.75
C SER A 69 -10.08 5.34 5.11
N ASN A 70 -10.36 4.32 5.93
CA ASN A 70 -10.96 4.47 7.26
C ASN A 70 -9.97 4.08 8.36
N PRO A 71 -9.13 5.01 8.84
CA PRO A 71 -8.16 4.75 9.91
C PRO A 71 -8.82 4.35 11.25
N THR A 72 -10.14 4.51 11.36
CA THR A 72 -10.97 4.12 12.51
C THR A 72 -11.43 2.66 12.48
N TYR A 73 -10.98 1.82 11.53
CA TYR A 73 -11.18 0.36 11.62
C TYR A 73 -10.32 -0.20 12.76
N ASN A 74 -10.81 0.04 13.98
CA ASN A 74 -10.34 -0.56 15.19
C ASN A 74 -10.57 -2.07 15.01
N ARG A 75 -9.56 -2.89 15.32
CA ARG A 75 -9.58 -4.38 15.33
C ARG A 75 -10.65 -4.98 16.29
N LYS A 76 -11.60 -4.16 16.74
CA LYS A 76 -12.62 -4.35 17.76
C LYS A 76 -14.06 -4.36 17.25
N THR A 77 -14.33 -4.36 15.95
CA THR A 77 -15.67 -4.75 15.47
C THR A 77 -15.78 -6.27 15.44
N ARG A 78 -15.74 -6.86 16.65
CA ARG A 78 -16.24 -8.20 16.92
C ARG A 78 -17.74 -8.23 16.63
N HIS A 79 -18.13 -9.23 15.84
CA HIS A 79 -19.41 -9.95 15.83
C HIS A 79 -20.66 -9.29 16.43
N ILE A 80 -21.69 -9.18 15.59
CA ILE A 80 -23.07 -9.52 15.94
C ILE A 80 -23.48 -10.75 15.13
#